data_AF-E6X4V3-F1
#
_entry.id   AF-E6X4V3-F1
#
_cell.length_a   1.000
_cell.length_b   1.000
_cell.length_c   1.000
_cell.angle_alpha   90.00
_cell.angle_beta   90.00
_cell.angle_gamma   90.00
#
_symmetry.space_group_name_H-M   'P 1'
#
loop_
_entity.id
_entity.type
_entity.pdbx_description
1 polymer ?
#
loop_
_entity_poly.entity_id
_entity_poly.type
_entity_poly.pdbx_seq_one_letter_code
_entity_poly.pdbx_strand_id
1 'polypeptide(L)'
;MGLKEKKITKQFQDEQFPALKEQLIKAAGFDAPLEIEWDTLFENRFMHLYMETYPKIYFQPLIEAFTAITADDMGKEALKEGLKKIVIVNRDNHHNPKNAFTFVDGILEINHCPVSNAPDVDSRTNVLIDLLENNL
;
A
#
# COMPACT_ATOMS: atom_id res chain seq x y z
N MET A 1 7.77 15.61 -10.14
CA MET A 1 9.12 15.44 -9.54
C MET A 1 10.26 16.08 -10.35
N GLY A 2 11.34 16.52 -9.68
CA GLY A 2 12.64 16.86 -10.30
C GLY A 2 13.54 15.64 -10.61
N LEU A 3 14.79 15.86 -11.04
CA LEU A 3 15.70 14.79 -11.49
C LEU A 3 16.22 13.89 -10.36
N LYS A 4 16.51 14.45 -9.18
CA LYS A 4 17.01 13.65 -8.04
C LYS A 4 15.92 12.73 -7.51
N GLU A 5 14.71 13.29 -7.45
CA GLU A 5 13.48 12.64 -7.06
C GLU A 5 13.20 11.43 -7.97
N LYS A 6 13.21 11.66 -9.30
CA LYS A 6 13.04 10.60 -10.30
C LYS A 6 14.07 9.47 -10.15
N LYS A 7 15.33 9.78 -9.81
CA LYS A 7 16.37 8.76 -9.63
C LYS A 7 16.10 7.83 -8.46
N ILE A 8 15.70 8.37 -7.31
CA ILE A 8 15.42 7.56 -6.10
C ILE A 8 14.16 6.74 -6.31
N THR A 9 13.11 7.33 -6.86
CA THR A 9 11.88 6.59 -7.20
C THR A 9 12.19 5.47 -8.19
N LYS A 10 13.02 5.73 -9.21
CA LYS A 10 13.44 4.71 -10.17
C LYS A 10 14.26 3.60 -9.52
N GLN A 11 15.16 3.95 -8.62
CA GLN A 11 15.92 2.96 -7.84
C GLN A 11 15.00 2.04 -7.05
N PHE A 12 14.01 2.59 -6.33
CA PHE A 12 13.01 1.78 -5.61
C PHE A 12 12.22 0.86 -6.54
N GLN A 13 11.77 1.40 -7.67
CA GLN A 13 11.02 0.67 -8.70
C GLN A 13 11.81 -0.51 -9.29
N ASP A 14 13.13 -0.37 -9.41
CA ASP A 14 13.99 -1.38 -10.02
C ASP A 14 14.49 -2.40 -8.98
N GLU A 15 14.77 -1.98 -7.74
CA GLU A 15 15.41 -2.82 -6.72
C GLU A 15 14.43 -3.54 -5.78
N GLN A 16 13.35 -2.88 -5.34
CA GLN A 16 12.48 -3.40 -4.26
C GLN A 16 11.05 -3.67 -4.72
N PHE A 17 10.50 -2.80 -5.57
CA PHE A 17 9.10 -2.89 -6.00
C PHE A 17 8.72 -4.23 -6.65
N PRO A 18 9.54 -4.89 -7.50
CA PRO A 18 9.15 -6.15 -8.12
C PRO A 18 8.90 -7.26 -7.10
N ALA A 19 9.77 -7.36 -6.09
CA ALA A 19 9.64 -8.35 -5.02
C ALA A 19 8.45 -8.06 -4.10
N LEU A 20 8.16 -6.77 -3.84
CA LEU A 20 6.97 -6.37 -3.05
C LEU A 20 5.68 -6.66 -3.81
N LYS A 21 5.65 -6.41 -5.13
CA LYS A 21 4.50 -6.74 -5.98
C LYS A 21 4.25 -8.25 -6.01
N GLU A 22 5.28 -9.07 -6.13
CA GLU A 22 5.14 -10.53 -6.11
C GLU A 22 4.57 -11.02 -4.76
N GLN A 23 5.07 -10.48 -3.64
CA GLN A 23 4.54 -10.79 -2.31
C GLN A 23 3.07 -10.39 -2.16
N LEU A 24 2.69 -9.22 -2.70
CA LEU A 24 1.31 -8.74 -2.69
C LEU A 24 0.38 -9.67 -3.50
N ILE A 25 0.78 -10.07 -4.71
CA ILE A 25 0.04 -11.03 -5.54
C ILE A 25 -0.13 -12.36 -4.80
N LYS A 26 0.94 -12.84 -4.17
CA LYS A 26 0.91 -14.10 -3.42
C LYS A 26 -0.04 -14.02 -2.21
N ALA A 27 -0.04 -12.89 -1.49
CA ALA A 27 -0.91 -12.67 -0.34
C ALA A 27 -2.39 -12.53 -0.74
N ALA A 28 -2.67 -11.85 -1.85
CA ALA A 28 -4.03 -11.72 -2.39
C ALA A 28 -4.54 -13.01 -3.04
N GLY A 29 -3.64 -13.83 -3.61
CA GLY A 29 -3.98 -15.00 -4.42
C GLY A 29 -4.37 -14.67 -5.87
N PHE A 30 -4.28 -13.40 -6.29
CA PHE A 30 -4.53 -12.93 -7.64
C PHE A 30 -3.78 -11.62 -7.93
N ASP A 31 -3.61 -11.26 -9.21
CA ASP A 31 -2.96 -10.01 -9.62
C ASP A 31 -3.99 -8.87 -9.70
N ALA A 32 -4.20 -8.20 -8.58
CA ALA A 32 -5.02 -6.98 -8.52
C ALA A 32 -4.28 -5.83 -9.23
N PRO A 33 -4.94 -5.09 -10.14
CA PRO A 33 -4.39 -3.87 -10.72
C PRO A 33 -3.88 -2.91 -9.63
N LEU A 34 -2.59 -2.57 -9.72
CA LEU A 34 -1.91 -1.67 -8.79
C LEU A 34 -1.48 -0.40 -9.52
N GLU A 35 -2.06 0.72 -9.14
CA GLU A 35 -1.67 2.05 -9.60
C GLU A 35 -1.00 2.84 -8.50
N ILE A 36 0.13 3.47 -8.83
CA ILE A 36 0.93 4.24 -7.87
C ILE A 36 1.21 5.60 -8.46
N GLU A 37 0.70 6.65 -7.83
CA GLU A 37 0.98 8.03 -8.18
C GLU A 37 2.31 8.46 -7.58
N TRP A 38 3.41 7.89 -8.10
CA TRP A 38 4.75 8.10 -7.57
C TRP A 38 5.06 9.58 -7.33
N ASP A 39 4.65 10.47 -8.25
CA ASP A 39 4.87 11.92 -8.19
C ASP A 39 4.35 12.58 -6.90
N THR A 40 3.38 11.95 -6.23
CA THR A 40 2.78 12.43 -4.98
C THR A 40 3.50 11.92 -3.73
N LEU A 41 4.24 10.81 -3.84
CA LEU A 41 4.86 10.12 -2.69
C LEU A 41 6.18 10.76 -2.24
N PHE A 42 6.56 11.89 -2.84
CA PHE A 42 7.91 12.43 -2.72
C PHE A 42 7.95 13.83 -2.08
N GLU A 43 8.84 13.97 -1.10
CA GLU A 43 9.25 15.21 -0.45
C GLU A 43 10.79 15.30 -0.36
N ASN A 44 11.37 16.38 -0.86
CA ASN A 44 12.83 16.56 -0.95
C ASN A 44 13.59 16.38 0.38
N ARG A 45 12.95 16.63 1.53
CA ARG A 45 13.60 16.57 2.85
C ARG A 45 13.86 15.13 3.32
N PHE A 46 13.16 14.14 2.76
CA PHE A 46 13.16 12.76 3.26
C PHE A 46 13.67 11.73 2.26
N MET A 47 14.37 12.17 1.22
CA MET A 47 14.95 11.33 0.16
C MET A 47 15.67 10.06 0.64
N HIS A 48 16.41 10.16 1.74
CA HIS A 48 17.20 9.09 2.30
C HIS A 48 16.37 8.01 3.00
N LEU A 49 15.08 8.25 3.25
CA LEU A 49 14.19 7.35 3.98
C LEU A 49 13.37 6.43 3.05
N TYR A 50 13.14 6.81 1.79
CA TYR A 50 12.12 6.14 0.96
C TYR A 50 12.36 4.67 0.67
N MET A 51 13.62 4.25 0.54
CA MET A 51 13.98 2.83 0.39
C MET A 51 13.63 2.00 1.64
N GLU A 52 13.44 2.63 2.78
CA GLU A 52 13.00 1.99 4.03
C GLU A 52 11.51 2.20 4.31
N THR A 53 10.99 3.41 4.06
CA THR A 53 9.64 3.78 4.48
C THR A 53 8.56 3.36 3.50
N TYR A 54 8.82 3.35 2.18
CA TYR A 54 7.82 2.91 1.21
C TYR A 54 7.36 1.46 1.45
N PRO A 55 8.26 0.47 1.67
CA PRO A 55 7.83 -0.89 2.00
C PRO A 55 6.94 -0.92 3.24
N LYS A 56 7.37 -0.26 4.33
CA LYS A 56 6.68 -0.32 5.64
C LYS A 56 5.35 0.44 5.69
N ILE A 57 5.18 1.47 4.85
CA ILE A 57 3.97 2.29 4.85
C ILE A 57 2.93 1.74 3.88
N TYR A 58 3.36 1.31 2.69
CA TYR A 58 2.42 0.97 1.62
C TYR A 58 2.30 -0.52 1.35
N PHE A 59 3.39 -1.28 1.42
CA PHE A 59 3.39 -2.66 0.91
C PHE A 59 3.26 -3.70 2.00
N GLN A 60 4.10 -3.63 3.03
CA GLN A 60 4.09 -4.55 4.16
C GLN A 60 2.70 -4.64 4.83
N PRO A 61 2.02 -3.53 5.17
CA PRO A 61 0.71 -3.63 5.80
C PRO A 61 -0.38 -4.18 4.85
N LEU A 62 -0.28 -3.92 3.54
CA LEU A 62 -1.18 -4.55 2.56
C LEU A 62 -0.94 -6.07 2.47
N ILE A 63 0.32 -6.50 2.40
CA ILE A 63 0.70 -7.90 2.32
C ILE A 63 0.22 -8.66 3.57
N GLU A 64 0.44 -8.09 4.75
CA GLU A 64 0.01 -8.68 6.02
C GLU A 64 -1.52 -8.74 6.12
N ALA A 65 -2.22 -7.65 5.76
CA ALA A 65 -3.68 -7.60 5.78
C ALA A 65 -4.29 -8.63 4.82
N PHE A 66 -3.78 -8.71 3.59
CA PHE A 66 -4.27 -9.69 2.62
C PHE A 66 -3.99 -11.12 3.07
N THR A 67 -2.81 -11.39 3.66
CA THR A 67 -2.49 -12.73 4.20
C THR A 67 -3.44 -13.12 5.33
N ALA A 68 -3.83 -12.16 6.18
CA ALA A 68 -4.79 -12.40 7.26
C ALA A 68 -6.19 -12.68 6.70
N ILE A 69 -6.67 -11.87 5.75
CA ILE A 69 -7.98 -12.03 5.12
C ILE A 69 -8.07 -13.34 4.33
N THR A 70 -7.03 -13.70 3.57
CA THR A 70 -7.02 -14.91 2.73
C THR A 70 -6.63 -16.19 3.48
N ALA A 71 -6.63 -16.16 4.82
CA ALA A 71 -6.28 -17.32 5.65
C ALA A 71 -7.25 -18.50 5.48
N ASP A 72 -8.50 -18.23 5.10
CA ASP A 72 -9.51 -19.24 4.77
C ASP A 72 -10.07 -19.04 3.35
N ASP A 73 -10.89 -19.99 2.89
CA ASP A 73 -11.44 -19.96 1.53
C ASP A 73 -12.50 -18.87 1.35
N MET A 74 -13.23 -18.51 2.41
CA MET A 74 -14.26 -17.46 2.35
C MET A 74 -13.62 -16.09 2.13
N GLY A 75 -12.54 -15.77 2.86
CA GLY A 75 -11.82 -14.51 2.69
C GLY A 75 -11.07 -14.42 1.36
N LYS A 76 -10.58 -15.54 0.82
CA LYS A 76 -10.04 -15.59 -0.56
C LYS A 76 -11.10 -15.22 -1.60
N GLU A 77 -12.29 -15.80 -1.51
CA GLU A 77 -13.39 -15.51 -2.42
C GLU A 77 -13.84 -14.06 -2.29
N ALA A 78 -14.09 -13.59 -1.07
CA ALA A 78 -14.49 -12.21 -0.78
C ALA A 78 -13.49 -11.18 -1.32
N LEU A 79 -12.19 -11.36 -1.05
CA LEU A 79 -11.16 -10.45 -1.54
C LEU A 79 -11.09 -10.44 -3.07
N LYS A 80 -11.18 -11.60 -3.72
CA LYS A 80 -11.12 -11.71 -5.18
C LYS A 80 -12.32 -11.08 -5.89
N GLU A 81 -13.51 -11.17 -5.31
CA GLU A 81 -14.72 -10.59 -5.88
C GLU A 81 -14.85 -9.09 -5.58
N GLY A 82 -14.48 -8.68 -4.37
CA GLY A 82 -14.60 -7.31 -3.91
C GLY A 82 -13.49 -6.39 -4.39
N LEU A 83 -12.22 -6.81 -4.35
CA LEU A 83 -11.08 -5.96 -4.70
C LEU A 83 -10.80 -5.98 -6.21
N LYS A 84 -11.06 -4.84 -6.85
CA LYS A 84 -10.82 -4.62 -8.28
C LYS A 84 -9.53 -3.87 -8.57
N LYS A 85 -9.07 -3.04 -7.65
CA LYS A 85 -7.92 -2.16 -7.85
C LYS A 85 -7.34 -1.62 -6.55
N ILE A 86 -6.03 -1.42 -6.51
CA ILE A 86 -5.31 -0.73 -5.44
C ILE A 86 -4.71 0.57 -6.01
N VAL A 87 -4.88 1.68 -5.29
CA VAL A 87 -4.30 2.99 -5.61
C VAL A 87 -3.43 3.44 -4.45
N ILE A 88 -2.15 3.70 -4.70
CA ILE A 88 -1.23 4.29 -3.71
C ILE A 88 -0.93 5.73 -4.12
N VAL A 89 -1.17 6.65 -3.19
CA VAL A 89 -1.08 8.08 -3.43
C VAL A 89 -0.76 8.83 -2.13
N ASN A 90 -0.34 10.09 -2.25
CA ASN A 90 -0.24 11.01 -1.14
C ASN A 90 -0.69 12.42 -1.58
N ARG A 91 -2.00 12.63 -1.64
CA ARG A 91 -2.60 13.94 -1.99
C ARG A 91 -2.84 14.79 -0.75
N ASP A 92 -3.19 14.17 0.37
CA ASP A 92 -3.69 14.87 1.56
C ASP A 92 -2.74 14.81 2.75
N ASN A 93 -1.61 14.12 2.61
CA ASN A 93 -0.60 13.98 3.66
C ASN A 93 -1.20 13.49 4.99
N HIS A 94 -2.08 12.49 4.92
CA HIS A 94 -2.66 11.87 6.11
C HIS A 94 -1.60 11.08 6.87
N HIS A 95 -1.54 11.29 8.19
CA HIS A 95 -0.64 10.57 9.09
C HIS A 95 -1.36 9.45 9.86
N ASN A 96 -2.70 9.45 9.84
CA ASN A 96 -3.52 8.48 10.51
C ASN A 96 -4.11 7.53 9.46
N PRO A 97 -3.86 6.21 9.54
CA PRO A 97 -4.39 5.24 8.59
C PRO A 97 -5.91 5.27 8.44
N LYS A 98 -6.66 5.55 9.52
CA LYS A 98 -8.12 5.60 9.48
C LYS A 98 -8.69 6.69 8.56
N ASN A 99 -7.92 7.76 8.35
CA ASN A 99 -8.28 8.84 7.42
C ASN A 99 -7.64 8.65 6.05
N ALA A 100 -6.56 7.87 5.99
CA ALA A 100 -5.76 7.68 4.78
C ALA A 100 -6.31 6.56 3.88
N PHE A 101 -7.03 5.60 4.44
CA PHE A 101 -7.47 4.41 3.70
C PHE A 101 -8.96 4.49 3.40
N THR A 102 -9.32 4.20 2.15
CA THR A 102 -10.72 4.11 1.73
C THR A 102 -10.91 2.89 0.84
N PHE A 103 -12.09 2.28 0.93
CA PHE A 103 -12.48 1.18 0.05
C PHE A 103 -13.89 1.44 -0.47
N VAL A 104 -13.98 1.78 -1.76
CA VAL A 104 -15.25 2.16 -2.41
C VAL A 104 -15.31 1.53 -3.79
N ASP A 105 -16.43 0.88 -4.11
CA ASP A 105 -16.69 0.23 -5.41
C ASP A 105 -15.64 -0.81 -5.85
N GLY A 106 -14.91 -1.38 -4.88
CA GLY A 106 -13.81 -2.31 -5.10
C GLY A 106 -12.45 -1.66 -5.33
N ILE A 107 -12.32 -0.35 -5.09
CA ILE A 107 -11.07 0.39 -5.18
C ILE A 107 -10.55 0.66 -3.77
N LEU A 108 -9.41 0.07 -3.44
CA LEU A 108 -8.66 0.38 -2.21
C LEU A 108 -7.70 1.53 -2.48
N GLU A 109 -7.98 2.72 -1.95
CA GLU A 109 -7.06 3.86 -2.00
C GLU A 109 -6.29 3.99 -0.68
N ILE A 110 -4.97 4.07 -0.80
CA ILE A 110 -4.00 4.33 0.28
C ILE A 110 -3.42 5.72 0.06
N ASN A 111 -4.04 6.73 0.67
CA ASN A 111 -3.67 8.14 0.59
C ASN A 111 -2.93 8.58 1.87
N HIS A 112 -1.68 8.14 2.02
CA HIS A 112 -0.93 8.27 3.27
C HIS A 112 0.40 9.00 3.08
N CYS A 113 0.86 9.69 4.12
CA CYS A 113 2.18 10.30 4.16
C CYS A 113 3.30 9.25 4.00
N PRO A 114 4.31 9.46 3.16
CA PRO A 114 5.34 8.48 2.81
C PRO A 114 6.43 8.25 3.87
N VAL A 115 6.36 8.93 5.01
CA VAL A 115 7.41 8.86 6.04
C VAL A 115 6.88 8.82 7.47
N SER A 116 5.61 9.18 7.69
CA SER A 116 5.06 9.32 9.04
C SER A 116 4.94 7.96 9.72
N ASN A 117 5.54 7.82 10.90
CA ASN A 117 5.49 6.62 11.75
C ASN A 117 5.70 5.30 10.99
N ALA A 118 6.67 5.27 10.07
CA ALA A 118 6.96 4.10 9.23
C ALA A 118 7.17 2.78 10.01
N PRO A 119 7.71 2.74 11.24
CA PRO A 119 7.81 1.50 12.00
C PRO A 119 6.47 0.92 12.49
N ASP A 120 5.41 1.73 12.58
CA ASP A 120 4.10 1.32 13.13
C ASP A 120 3.23 0.54 12.13
N VAL A 121 3.78 -0.55 11.59
CA VAL A 121 3.15 -1.35 10.53
C VAL A 121 1.86 -1.96 11.03
N ASP A 122 1.88 -2.55 12.23
CA ASP A 122 0.73 -3.23 12.84
C ASP A 122 -0.51 -2.34 12.92
N SER A 123 -0.37 -1.06 13.25
CA SER A 123 -1.51 -0.13 13.28
C SER A 123 -2.16 0.01 11.90
N ARG A 124 -1.35 0.11 10.83
CA ARG A 124 -1.85 0.19 9.46
C ARG A 124 -2.49 -1.13 9.01
N THR A 125 -1.84 -2.26 9.32
CA THR A 125 -2.34 -3.60 9.01
C THR A 125 -3.74 -3.81 9.62
N ASN A 126 -3.91 -3.51 10.91
CA ASN A 126 -5.19 -3.68 11.59
C ASN A 126 -6.30 -2.80 10.99
N VAL A 127 -6.00 -1.54 10.63
CA VAL A 127 -6.99 -0.66 9.98
C VAL A 127 -7.38 -1.17 8.60
N LEU A 128 -6.45 -1.75 7.84
CA LEU A 128 -6.76 -2.35 6.53
C LEU A 128 -7.64 -3.58 6.66
N ILE A 129 -7.35 -4.47 7.61
CA ILE A 129 -8.17 -5.65 7.89
C ILE A 129 -9.59 -5.22 8.25
N ASP A 130 -9.74 -4.35 9.25
CA ASP A 130 -11.04 -3.82 9.68
C ASP A 130 -11.79 -3.18 8.51
N LEU A 131 -11.12 -2.37 7.68
CA LEU A 131 -11.74 -1.70 6.55
C LEU A 131 -12.26 -2.70 5.52
N LEU A 132 -11.45 -3.69 5.13
CA LEU A 132 -11.78 -4.64 4.08
C LEU A 132 -12.84 -5.63 4.55
N GLU A 133 -12.71 -6.22 5.74
CA GLU A 133 -13.71 -7.18 6.26
C GLU A 133 -15.11 -6.56 6.40
N ASN A 134 -15.20 -5.26 6.65
CA ASN A 134 -16.49 -4.57 6.75
C ASN A 134 -17.12 -4.18 5.39
N ASN A 135 -16.38 -4.30 4.27
CA ASN A 135 -16.82 -3.79 2.97
C ASN A 135 -16.64 -4.76 1.79
N LEU A 136 -16.05 -5.94 2.01
CA LEU A 136 -15.97 -7.04 1.02
C LEU A 136 -17.28 -7.86 0.96
#